data_AF-A0A7K0E3N0-F1
#
_entry.id   AF-A0A7K0E3N0-F1
#
_cell.length_a   1.000
_cell.length_b   1.000
_cell.length_c   1.000
_cell.angle_alpha   90.00
_cell.angle_beta   90.00
_cell.angle_gamma   90.00
#
_symmetry.space_group_name_H-M   'P 1'
#
loop_
_entity.id
_entity.type
_entity.pdbx_description
1 polymer ?
#
loop_
_entity_poly.entity_id
_entity_poly.type
_entity_poly.pdbx_seq_one_letter_code
_entity_poly.pdbx_strand_id
1 'polypeptide(L)'
;MENPDRPPPPTVIDVGVERERIAALERLRRRLEEELDRRGAGSDYAAIAGQLRDTVNAIADARNRVYEALLGEDPAAPDSDP
;
A
#
# COMPACT_ATOMS: atom_id res chain seq x y z
N MET A 1 -0.57 11.89 -37.12
CA MET A 1 -1.82 11.47 -36.45
C MET A 1 -1.41 10.62 -35.27
N GLU A 2 -1.47 11.17 -34.06
CA GLU A 2 -1.26 10.42 -32.82
C GLU A 2 -2.50 9.55 -32.57
N ASN A 3 -2.26 8.28 -32.30
CA ASN A 3 -3.30 7.27 -32.09
C ASN A 3 -3.87 7.45 -30.66
N PRO A 4 -5.15 7.84 -30.49
CA PRO A 4 -5.71 8.22 -29.19
C PRO A 4 -5.98 7.03 -28.24
N ASP A 5 -5.74 5.80 -28.67
CA ASP A 5 -6.07 4.57 -27.92
C ASP A 5 -4.91 3.93 -27.16
N ARG A 6 -3.76 4.62 -27.00
CA ARG A 6 -2.68 4.05 -26.19
C ARG A 6 -3.10 4.11 -24.72
N PRO A 7 -3.31 2.98 -24.02
CA PRO A 7 -3.57 3.00 -22.58
C PRO A 7 -2.41 3.72 -21.88
N PRO A 8 -2.69 4.42 -20.76
CA PRO A 8 -1.65 5.08 -20.00
C PRO A 8 -0.53 4.06 -19.71
N PRO A 9 0.75 4.49 -19.78
CA PRO A 9 1.85 3.60 -19.46
C PRO A 9 1.61 2.98 -18.09
N PRO A 10 1.95 1.69 -17.90
CA PRO A 10 1.79 1.05 -16.61
C PRO A 10 2.51 1.88 -15.55
N THR A 11 1.81 2.17 -14.46
CA THR A 11 2.40 2.86 -13.31
C THR A 11 3.58 2.03 -12.84
N VAL A 12 4.80 2.49 -13.09
CA VAL A 12 6.00 1.83 -12.58
C VAL A 12 5.97 2.00 -11.07
N ILE A 13 5.72 0.91 -10.36
CA ILE A 13 5.72 0.89 -8.90
C ILE A 13 7.18 0.76 -8.46
N ASP A 14 7.73 1.84 -7.91
CA ASP A 14 9.02 1.76 -7.23
C ASP A 14 8.80 1.03 -5.88
N VAL A 15 9.27 -0.21 -5.82
CA VAL A 15 9.19 -1.06 -4.62
C VAL A 15 9.90 -0.41 -3.43
N GLY A 16 10.97 0.36 -3.65
CA GLY A 16 11.66 1.12 -2.61
C GLY A 16 10.76 2.19 -2.01
N VAL A 17 10.07 2.96 -2.85
CA VAL A 17 9.12 4.00 -2.43
C VAL A 17 7.94 3.40 -1.65
N GLU A 18 7.37 2.29 -2.11
CA GLU A 18 6.28 1.63 -1.39
C GLU A 18 6.73 1.04 -0.04
N ARG A 19 7.98 0.55 0.07
CA ARG A 19 8.56 0.11 1.35
C ARG A 19 8.73 1.27 2.33
N GLU A 20 9.20 2.43 1.86
CA GLU A 20 9.29 3.63 2.70
C GLU A 20 7.92 4.11 3.16
N ARG A 21 6.92 4.06 2.26
CA ARG A 21 5.53 4.37 2.58
C ARG A 21 4.97 3.43 3.65
N ILE A 22 5.19 2.12 3.54
CA ILE A 22 4.83 1.14 4.56
C ILE A 22 5.47 1.49 5.91
N ALA A 23 6.77 1.81 5.93
CA ALA A 23 7.47 2.18 7.17
C ALA A 23 6.92 3.47 7.80
N ALA A 24 6.51 4.44 7.00
CA ALA A 24 5.84 5.65 7.48
C ALA A 24 4.45 5.34 8.07
N LEU A 25 3.65 4.53 7.39
CA LEU A 25 2.33 4.12 7.86
C LEU A 25 2.41 3.26 9.13
N GLU A 26 3.39 2.38 9.27
CA GLU A 26 3.60 1.60 10.50
C GLU A 26 3.98 2.49 11.70
N ARG A 27 4.76 3.56 11.47
CA ARG A 27 5.03 4.56 12.51
C ARG A 27 3.76 5.29 12.93
N LEU A 28 2.92 5.68 11.97
CA LEU A 28 1.63 6.32 12.25
C LEU A 28 0.70 5.37 13.02
N ARG A 29 0.61 4.10 12.58
CA ARG A 29 -0.19 3.07 13.23
C ARG A 29 0.18 2.93 14.72
N ARG A 30 1.47 2.79 15.03
CA ARG A 30 1.95 2.70 16.42
C ARG A 30 1.56 3.92 17.24
N ARG A 31 1.70 5.12 16.69
CA ARG A 31 1.29 6.35 17.38
C ARG A 31 -0.21 6.39 17.67
N LEU A 32 -1.04 5.92 16.74
CA LEU A 32 -2.50 5.85 16.92
C LEU A 32 -2.89 4.79 17.96
N GLU A 33 -2.22 3.63 17.95
CA GLU A 33 -2.35 2.59 18.98
C GLU A 33 -2.03 3.16 20.38
N GLU A 34 -0.87 3.84 20.53
CA GLU A 34 -0.49 4.50 21.79
C GLU A 34 -1.44 5.63 22.22
N GLU A 35 -2.10 6.29 21.27
CA GLU A 35 -3.06 7.34 21.58
C GLU A 35 -4.40 6.77 22.05
N LEU A 36 -4.85 5.65 21.47
CA LEU A 36 -6.02 4.92 21.94
C LEU A 36 -5.79 4.34 23.33
N ASP A 37 -4.61 3.77 23.60
CA ASP A 37 -4.29 3.18 24.91
C ASP A 37 -4.27 4.23 26.03
N ARG A 38 -3.90 5.48 25.71
CA ARG A 38 -3.84 6.58 26.69
C ARG A 38 -5.17 7.29 26.91
N ARG A 39 -6.10 7.22 25.96
CA ARG A 39 -7.38 7.96 26.02
C ARG A 39 -8.51 7.06 26.53
N GLY A 40 -9.35 7.61 27.41
CA GLY A 40 -10.61 6.98 27.80
C GLY A 40 -11.62 6.96 26.64
N ALA A 41 -12.55 6.01 26.66
CA ALA A 41 -13.60 5.91 25.64
C ALA A 41 -14.44 7.21 25.58
N GLY A 42 -14.54 7.80 24.39
CA GLY A 42 -15.22 9.09 24.13
C GLY A 42 -15.28 9.42 22.63
N SER A 43 -15.77 10.59 22.25
CA SER A 43 -15.90 10.99 20.83
C SER A 43 -14.58 10.90 20.06
N ASP A 44 -13.48 11.30 20.71
CA ASP A 44 -12.15 11.30 20.11
C ASP A 44 -11.62 9.88 19.89
N TYR A 45 -12.05 8.92 20.73
CA TYR A 45 -11.66 7.52 20.60
C TYR A 45 -12.16 6.93 19.28
N ALA A 46 -13.42 7.19 18.91
CA ALA A 46 -13.99 6.69 17.67
C ALA A 46 -13.28 7.28 16.43
N ALA A 47 -12.89 8.55 16.47
CA ALA A 47 -12.15 9.20 15.40
C ALA A 47 -10.75 8.57 15.22
N ILE A 48 -10.01 8.38 16.32
CA ILE A 48 -8.67 7.78 16.29
C ILE A 48 -8.74 6.31 15.85
N ALA A 49 -9.76 5.56 16.31
CA ALA A 49 -9.98 4.18 15.89
C ALA A 49 -10.30 4.08 14.39
N GLY A 50 -11.07 5.02 13.85
CA GLY A 50 -11.31 5.16 12.41
C GLY A 50 -10.02 5.40 11.64
N GLN A 51 -9.22 6.37 12.07
CA GLN A 51 -7.92 6.66 11.45
C GLN A 51 -6.95 5.48 11.52
N LEU A 52 -6.95 4.72 12.63
CA LEU A 52 -6.14 3.52 12.77
C LEU A 52 -6.56 2.45 11.77
N ARG A 53 -7.86 2.21 11.61
CA ARG A 53 -8.40 1.27 10.60
C ARG A 53 -7.98 1.66 9.19
N ASP A 54 -8.10 2.94 8.84
CA ASP A 54 -7.72 3.43 7.51
C ASP A 54 -6.22 3.28 7.27
N THR A 55 -5.41 3.54 8.29
CA THR A 55 -3.95 3.35 8.24
C THR A 55 -3.58 1.88 8.01
N VAL A 56 -4.23 0.95 8.71
CA VAL A 56 -4.01 -0.49 8.51
C VAL A 56 -4.42 -0.93 7.10
N ASN A 57 -5.55 -0.45 6.59
CA ASN A 57 -5.97 -0.74 5.22
C ASN A 57 -4.97 -0.21 4.19
N ALA A 58 -4.44 1.00 4.39
CA ALA A 58 -3.42 1.58 3.52
C ALA A 58 -2.11 0.78 3.53
N ILE A 59 -1.71 0.22 4.68
CA ILE A 59 -0.55 -0.68 4.77
C ILE A 59 -0.79 -1.96 3.96
N ALA A 60 -1.98 -2.56 4.07
CA ALA A 60 -2.32 -3.77 3.33
C ALA A 60 -2.30 -3.52 1.81
N ASP A 61 -2.88 -2.42 1.36
CA ASP A 61 -2.86 -2.01 -0.05
C ASP A 61 -1.43 -1.79 -0.57
N ALA A 62 -0.58 -1.07 0.18
CA ALA A 62 0.81 -0.85 -0.19
C ALA A 62 1.62 -2.17 -0.25
N ARG A 63 1.38 -3.10 0.69
CA ARG A 63 2.01 -4.42 0.65
C ARG A 63 1.56 -5.23 -0.56
N ASN A 64 0.27 -5.20 -0.90
CA ASN A 64 -0.24 -5.87 -2.09
C ASN A 64 0.44 -5.32 -3.35
N ARG A 65 0.57 -4.01 -3.48
CA ARG A 65 1.30 -3.38 -4.61
C ARG A 65 2.75 -3.84 -4.72
N VAL A 66 3.44 -3.98 -3.59
CA VAL A 66 4.81 -4.53 -3.56
C VAL A 66 4.82 -5.98 -4.02
N TYR A 67 3.88 -6.81 -3.56
CA TYR A 67 3.80 -8.19 -4.01
C TYR A 67 3.50 -8.31 -5.51
N GLU A 68 2.52 -7.55 -6.02
CA GLU A 68 2.21 -7.52 -7.46
C GLU A 68 3.40 -7.08 -8.30
N ALA A 69 4.14 -6.05 -7.85
CA ALA A 69 5.35 -5.60 -8.54
C ALA A 69 6.45 -6.68 -8.56
N LEU A 70 6.64 -7.41 -7.45
CA LEU A 70 7.63 -8.49 -7.36
C LEU A 70 7.21 -9.77 -8.10
N LEU A 71 5.92 -10.06 -8.18
CA LEU A 71 5.38 -11.22 -8.90
C LEU A 71 5.29 -10.97 -10.42
N GLY A 72 5.08 -9.72 -10.84
CA GLY A 72 5.13 -9.32 -12.24
C GLY A 72 6.54 -9.35 -12.86
N GLU A 73 7.58 -9.58 -12.05
CA GLU A 73 8.96 -9.82 -12.47
C GLU A 73 9.27 -11.33 -12.66
N ASP A 74 8.27 -12.19 -12.90
CA ASP A 74 8.53 -13.58 -13.33
C ASP A 74 9.00 -13.55 -14.80
N PRO A 75 10.27 -13.91 -15.12
CA PRO A 75 10.71 -13.96 -16.50
C PRO A 75 9.87 -15.02 -17.22
N ALA A 76 9.10 -14.58 -18.21
CA ALA A 76 8.30 -15.42 -19.09
C ALA A 76 8.98 -16.79 -19.29
N ALA A 77 8.31 -17.85 -18.84
CA ALA A 77 8.71 -19.22 -19.13
C ALA A 77 9.08 -19.27 -20.63
N PRO A 78 10.29 -19.71 -21.00
CA PRO A 78 10.69 -19.72 -22.39
C PRO A 78 9.64 -20.54 -23.15
N ASP A 79 9.08 -19.90 -24.17
CA ASP A 79 8.16 -20.51 -25.13
C ASP A 79 8.64 -21.94 -25.40
N SER A 80 7.86 -22.90 -24.90
CA SER A 80 8.02 -24.28 -25.32
C SER A 80 7.48 -24.34 -26.74
N ASP A 81 8.37 -24.08 -27.69
CA ASP A 81 8.13 -24.23 -29.12
C ASP A 81 7.72 -25.70 -29.38
N PRO A 82 6.70 -25.95 -30.23
CA PRO A 82 5.94 -27.20 -30.27
C PRO A 82 6.69 -28.40 -30.89
#